data_AF-A0A1M5AWS6-F1
#
_entry.id   AF-A0A1M5AWS6-F1
#
_cell.length_a   1.000
_cell.length_b   1.000
_cell.length_c   1.000
_cell.angle_alpha   90.00
_cell.angle_beta   90.00
_cell.angle_gamma   90.00
#
_symmetry.space_group_name_H-M   'P 1'
#
loop_
_entity.id
_entity.type
_entity.pdbx_description
1 polymer ?
#
loop_
_entity_poly.entity_id
_entity_poly.type
_entity_poly.pdbx_seq_one_letter_code
_entity_poly.pdbx_strand_id
1 'polypeptide(L)'
;MTQKRKAERRIKSVAGTSNKNFDPHESYNPIPWQVIAIALALAAWGIITLATTREMAESEPEVTQGTGADERLSKAVDAEMSDGRQLFVTNCSTCHQNNGSGIEAAVPPLAGSRYVLAEPEVPASIVLFGIQGEIEVAGDTYRGRMPTFGNELNDEQIASILSYVRNSWGNQASAIEAGLVAEQRRRFAERTTPWAGGAALAETFGIPATSRPTASVATSEESH
;
A
#
# COMPACT_ATOMS: atom_id res chain seq x y z
N MET A 1 80.30 49.39 30.06
CA MET A 1 80.13 50.30 31.22
C MET A 1 78.67 50.68 31.32
N THR A 2 77.95 50.09 32.26
CA THR A 2 77.50 50.77 33.50
C THR A 2 76.24 51.60 33.22
N GLN A 3 75.05 51.01 33.33
CA GLN A 3 74.26 50.85 34.56
C GLN A 3 73.66 52.18 35.08
N LYS A 4 72.35 52.09 35.40
CA LYS A 4 71.57 52.84 36.41
C LYS A 4 70.65 53.93 35.86
N ARG A 5 69.45 54.19 36.41
CA ARG A 5 68.53 53.56 37.39
C ARG A 5 67.33 54.53 37.48
N LYS A 6 66.10 54.02 37.54
CA LYS A 6 64.98 54.48 38.39
C LYS A 6 63.78 53.56 38.07
N ALA A 7 63.42 52.60 38.92
CA ALA A 7 62.60 52.73 40.14
C ALA A 7 61.18 53.25 39.77
N GLU A 8 60.07 52.58 40.07
CA GLU A 8 59.77 51.52 41.03
C GLU A 8 58.43 50.84 40.68
N ARG A 9 58.22 49.65 41.25
CA ARG A 9 57.15 48.68 40.98
C ARG A 9 55.85 48.98 41.73
N ARG A 10 54.71 48.65 41.11
CA ARG A 10 53.63 47.90 41.77
C ARG A 10 52.81 47.15 40.72
N ILE A 11 52.82 45.82 40.76
CA ILE A 11 52.05 44.96 39.86
C ILE A 11 50.68 44.69 40.49
N LYS A 12 49.60 44.91 39.74
CA LYS A 12 48.29 44.27 39.98
C LYS A 12 47.60 44.08 38.63
N SER A 13 47.37 42.83 38.25
CA SER A 13 46.60 42.46 37.06
C SER A 13 45.10 42.66 37.32
N VAL A 14 44.35 43.16 36.35
CA VAL A 14 42.90 42.92 36.22
C VAL A 14 42.58 42.72 34.74
N ALA A 15 41.86 41.63 34.48
CA ALA A 15 41.35 41.17 33.21
C ALA A 15 40.26 42.08 32.63
N GLY A 16 40.08 41.99 31.32
CA GLY A 16 39.30 42.91 30.51
C GLY A 16 37.78 42.86 30.67
N THR A 17 37.16 43.89 30.11
CA THR A 17 35.72 43.99 29.85
C THR A 17 35.51 44.23 28.35
N SER A 18 34.63 43.43 27.77
CA SER A 18 34.28 43.40 26.36
C SER A 18 33.42 44.60 25.94
N ASN A 19 33.76 45.19 24.80
CA ASN A 19 33.02 46.25 24.11
C ASN A 19 31.77 45.69 23.39
N LYS A 20 30.62 46.36 23.55
CA LYS A 20 29.43 46.22 22.70
C LYS A 20 28.72 47.57 22.63
N ASN A 21 28.84 48.26 21.49
CA ASN A 21 27.97 49.37 21.13
C ASN A 21 26.53 48.86 21.14
N PHE A 22 25.76 49.26 22.16
CA PHE A 22 24.34 48.96 22.36
C PHE A 22 23.64 50.32 22.52
N ASP A 23 22.86 50.70 21.50
CA ASP A 23 22.24 52.01 21.37
C ASP A 23 21.01 52.12 22.31
N PRO A 24 20.96 53.08 23.25
CA PRO A 24 19.97 53.12 24.34
C PRO A 24 18.61 53.77 23.97
N HIS A 25 18.22 53.78 22.70
CA HIS A 25 16.94 54.33 22.24
C HIS A 25 16.24 53.40 21.26
N GLU A 26 15.70 52.29 21.78
CA GLU A 26 14.65 51.52 21.10
C GLU A 26 13.34 52.33 21.20
N SER A 27 12.96 53.00 20.11
CA SER A 27 11.69 53.70 20.05
C SER A 27 10.57 52.65 20.09
N TYR A 28 9.89 52.58 21.24
CA TYR A 28 8.64 51.84 21.40
C TYR A 28 7.69 52.25 20.28
N ASN A 29 7.52 51.38 19.28
CA ASN A 29 6.57 51.57 18.21
C ASN A 29 5.36 50.69 18.54
N PRO A 30 4.39 51.19 19.32
CA PRO A 30 3.24 50.39 19.72
C PRO A 30 2.54 49.88 18.47
N ILE A 31 2.03 48.65 18.55
CA ILE A 31 1.28 48.05 17.45
C ILE A 31 0.18 49.04 17.03
N PRO A 32 0.10 49.41 15.73
CA PRO A 32 -0.91 50.36 15.28
C PRO A 32 -2.29 49.86 15.70
N TRP A 33 -3.06 50.72 16.34
CA TRP A 33 -4.34 50.35 16.96
C TRP A 33 -5.30 49.66 15.98
N GLN A 34 -5.18 49.92 14.67
CA GLN A 34 -5.95 49.26 13.62
C GLN A 34 -5.68 47.76 13.56
N VAL A 35 -4.44 47.32 13.75
CA VAL A 35 -4.07 45.90 13.76
C VAL A 35 -4.65 45.21 15.01
N ILE A 36 -4.61 45.89 16.16
CA ILE A 36 -5.26 45.38 17.38
C ILE A 36 -6.78 45.27 17.18
N ALA A 37 -7.42 46.28 16.59
CA ALA A 37 -8.85 46.27 16.31
C ALA A 37 -9.25 45.14 15.35
N ILE A 38 -8.47 44.90 14.28
CA ILE A 38 -8.69 43.79 13.35
C ILE A 38 -8.52 42.44 14.07
N ALA A 39 -7.47 42.27 14.88
CA ALA A 39 -7.25 41.03 15.62
C ALA A 39 -8.40 40.73 16.59
N LEU A 40 -8.90 41.75 17.30
CA LEU A 40 -10.06 41.62 18.19
C LEU A 40 -11.35 41.33 17.41
N ALA A 41 -11.54 41.95 16.23
CA ALA A 41 -12.69 41.69 15.38
C ALA A 41 -12.68 40.24 14.83
N LEU A 42 -11.52 39.71 14.43
CA LEU A 42 -11.40 38.33 13.97
C LEU A 42 -11.58 37.32 15.10
N ALA A 43 -11.05 37.60 16.29
CA ALA A 43 -11.27 36.77 17.46
C ALA A 43 -12.75 36.77 17.88
N ALA A 44 -13.40 37.94 17.89
CA ALA A 44 -14.83 38.07 18.18
C ALA A 44 -15.67 37.36 17.10
N TRP A 45 -15.36 37.53 15.80
CA TRP A 45 -16.05 36.83 14.73
C TRP A 45 -15.86 35.32 14.84
N GLY A 46 -14.65 34.83 15.12
CA GLY A 46 -14.38 33.41 15.39
C GLY A 46 -15.19 32.88 16.57
N ILE A 47 -15.23 33.60 17.70
CA ILE A 47 -16.04 33.23 18.86
C ILE A 47 -17.54 33.27 18.53
N ILE A 48 -18.01 34.25 17.77
CA ILE A 48 -19.41 34.35 17.33
C ILE A 48 -19.75 33.22 16.38
N THR A 49 -18.88 32.84 15.44
CA THR A 49 -19.11 31.68 14.56
C THR A 49 -19.15 30.37 15.34
N LEU A 50 -18.25 30.18 16.30
CA LEU A 50 -18.30 29.04 17.23
C LEU A 50 -19.55 29.08 18.12
N ALA A 51 -20.00 30.27 18.49
CA ALA A 51 -21.18 30.47 19.33
C ALA A 51 -22.51 30.29 18.60
N THR A 52 -22.56 30.62 17.31
CA THR A 52 -23.74 30.48 16.45
C THR A 52 -23.81 29.08 15.83
N THR A 53 -22.67 28.42 15.59
CA THR A 53 -22.64 27.00 15.18
C THR A 53 -23.06 26.06 16.30
N ARG A 54 -22.78 26.38 17.58
CA ARG A 54 -23.30 25.62 18.73
C ARG A 54 -24.81 25.79 18.92
N GLU A 55 -25.38 26.97 18.66
CA GLU A 55 -26.85 27.18 18.70
C GLU A 55 -27.58 26.37 17.62
N MET A 56 -26.93 26.09 16.48
CA MET A 56 -27.45 25.19 15.44
C MET A 56 -27.26 23.70 15.78
N ALA A 57 -26.39 23.36 16.73
CA ALA A 57 -26.14 22.00 17.19
C ALA A 57 -27.11 21.55 18.31
N GLU A 58 -27.84 22.50 18.92
CA GLU A 58 -28.82 22.23 19.99
C GLU A 58 -30.27 22.17 19.50
N SER A 59 -30.56 22.45 18.22
CA SER A 59 -31.78 21.94 17.60
C SER A 59 -31.53 20.50 17.17
N GLU A 60 -31.60 19.57 18.12
CA GLU A 60 -31.75 18.15 17.80
C GLU A 60 -32.97 18.02 16.87
N PRO A 61 -32.82 17.63 15.59
CA PRO A 61 -33.85 16.75 15.08
C PRO A 61 -33.77 15.52 16.00
N GLU A 62 -34.89 15.19 16.63
CA GLU A 62 -35.18 13.85 17.09
C GLU A 62 -34.46 12.87 16.15
N VAL A 63 -33.51 12.12 16.69
CA VAL A 63 -32.76 11.09 15.98
C VAL A 63 -33.77 10.01 15.58
N THR A 64 -34.53 10.28 14.53
CA THR A 64 -35.21 9.26 13.76
C THR A 64 -34.08 8.55 13.03
N GLN A 65 -33.72 7.38 13.55
CA GLN A 65 -32.73 6.47 12.99
C GLN A 65 -32.82 6.46 11.46
N GLY A 66 -31.84 7.10 10.82
CA GLY A 66 -31.69 7.15 9.38
C GLY A 66 -31.08 5.85 8.87
N THR A 67 -31.74 4.72 9.11
CA THR A 67 -31.27 3.39 8.68
C THR A 67 -31.01 3.32 7.18
N GLY A 68 -31.64 4.18 6.37
CA GLY A 68 -31.49 4.15 4.91
C GLY A 68 -30.26 4.87 4.34
N ALA A 69 -29.68 5.87 5.01
CA ALA A 69 -28.55 6.62 4.44
C ALA A 69 -27.21 5.96 4.75
N ASP A 70 -27.03 5.54 5.99
CA ASP A 70 -25.84 4.82 6.44
C ASP A 70 -25.79 3.40 5.85
N GLU A 71 -26.93 2.73 5.69
CA GLU A 71 -26.99 1.41 5.01
C GLU A 71 -26.77 1.52 3.50
N ARG A 72 -27.21 2.62 2.86
CA ARG A 72 -26.90 2.85 1.43
C ARG A 72 -25.43 3.19 1.24
N LEU A 73 -24.85 3.98 2.15
CA LEU A 73 -23.43 4.31 2.12
C LEU A 73 -22.59 3.07 2.42
N SER A 74 -22.95 2.25 3.42
CA SER A 74 -22.25 0.99 3.71
C SER A 74 -22.37 0.02 2.55
N LYS A 75 -23.56 -0.16 1.97
CA LYS A 75 -23.76 -1.04 0.82
C LYS A 75 -23.03 -0.54 -0.43
N ALA A 76 -22.93 0.78 -0.63
CA ALA A 76 -22.15 1.36 -1.71
C ALA A 76 -20.64 1.11 -1.49
N VAL A 77 -20.16 1.30 -0.26
CA VAL A 77 -18.77 1.00 0.13
C VAL A 77 -18.48 -0.50 -0.02
N ASP A 78 -19.38 -1.38 0.41
CA ASP A 78 -19.25 -2.84 0.27
C ASP A 78 -19.26 -3.26 -1.20
N ALA A 79 -20.13 -2.66 -2.03
CA ALA A 79 -20.19 -2.90 -3.47
C ALA A 79 -18.91 -2.41 -4.18
N GLU A 80 -18.35 -1.28 -3.78
CA GLU A 80 -17.11 -0.76 -4.34
C GLU A 80 -15.89 -1.57 -3.87
N MET A 81 -15.89 -2.02 -2.62
CA MET A 81 -14.88 -2.94 -2.06
C MET A 81 -14.96 -4.35 -2.65
N SER A 82 -16.06 -4.70 -3.33
CA SER A 82 -16.26 -5.97 -4.04
C SER A 82 -16.34 -5.82 -5.56
N ASP A 83 -16.06 -4.62 -6.12
CA ASP A 83 -15.97 -4.47 -7.57
C ASP A 83 -14.66 -5.10 -8.08
N GLY A 84 -14.78 -6.35 -8.53
CA GLY A 84 -13.67 -7.13 -9.07
C GLY A 84 -12.92 -6.45 -10.22
N ARG A 85 -13.59 -5.61 -11.03
CA ARG A 85 -12.94 -4.87 -12.12
C ARG A 85 -12.07 -3.75 -11.57
N GLN A 86 -12.61 -2.96 -10.64
CA GLN A 86 -11.87 -1.85 -10.03
C GLN A 86 -10.67 -2.36 -9.22
N LEU A 87 -10.88 -3.44 -8.47
CA LEU A 87 -9.81 -4.13 -7.75
C LEU A 87 -8.73 -4.68 -8.70
N PHE A 88 -9.12 -5.28 -9.83
CA PHE A 88 -8.17 -5.74 -10.85
C PHE A 88 -7.34 -4.59 -11.43
N VAL A 89 -7.97 -3.46 -11.76
CA VAL A 89 -7.27 -2.28 -12.27
C VAL A 89 -6.27 -1.73 -11.24
N THR A 90 -6.64 -1.76 -9.97
CA THR A 90 -5.78 -1.22 -8.90
C THR A 90 -4.58 -2.14 -8.62
N ASN A 91 -4.80 -3.46 -8.61
CA ASN A 91 -3.83 -4.41 -8.07
C ASN A 91 -3.10 -5.25 -9.14
N CYS A 92 -3.70 -5.44 -10.31
CA CYS A 92 -3.26 -6.46 -11.27
C CYS A 92 -2.89 -5.90 -12.65
N SER A 93 -3.56 -4.84 -13.10
CA SER A 93 -3.42 -4.35 -14.48
C SER A 93 -2.05 -3.73 -14.78
N THR A 94 -1.29 -3.29 -13.77
CA THR A 94 0.08 -2.79 -13.95
C THR A 94 0.98 -3.82 -14.64
N CYS A 95 0.77 -5.10 -14.35
CA CYS A 95 1.51 -6.20 -14.98
C CYS A 95 0.70 -6.87 -16.08
N HIS A 96 -0.54 -7.27 -15.79
CA HIS A 96 -1.36 -8.06 -16.70
C HIS A 96 -2.08 -7.25 -17.78
N GLN A 97 -1.93 -5.92 -17.77
CA GLN A 97 -2.63 -4.96 -18.62
C GLN A 97 -4.15 -4.93 -18.36
N ASN A 98 -4.80 -3.82 -18.73
CA ASN A 98 -6.25 -3.66 -18.54
C ASN A 98 -7.07 -4.67 -19.36
N ASN A 99 -6.52 -5.14 -20.48
CA ASN A 99 -7.13 -6.13 -21.36
C ASN A 99 -6.66 -7.57 -21.06
N GLY A 100 -5.89 -7.80 -19.98
CA GLY A 100 -5.42 -9.13 -19.62
C GLY A 100 -4.44 -9.74 -20.61
N SER A 101 -3.86 -8.98 -21.54
CA SER A 101 -2.91 -9.50 -22.54
C SER A 101 -1.54 -9.82 -21.96
N GLY A 102 -1.22 -9.32 -20.75
CA GLY A 102 0.13 -9.40 -20.22
C GLY A 102 1.14 -8.63 -21.08
N ILE A 103 2.41 -9.02 -20.95
CA ILE A 103 3.55 -8.46 -21.66
C ILE A 103 4.32 -9.64 -22.24
N GLU A 104 4.50 -9.67 -23.56
CA GLU A 104 5.20 -10.73 -24.27
C GLU A 104 6.53 -11.10 -23.60
N ALA A 105 6.79 -12.40 -23.42
CA ALA A 105 7.94 -12.99 -22.73
C ALA A 105 8.18 -12.58 -21.25
N ALA A 106 7.42 -11.64 -20.68
CA ALA A 106 7.64 -11.11 -19.34
C ALA A 106 6.49 -11.40 -18.36
N VAL A 107 5.25 -11.14 -18.77
CA VAL A 107 4.04 -11.33 -17.97
C VAL A 107 3.01 -12.13 -18.77
N PRO A 108 2.53 -13.27 -18.26
CA PRO A 108 1.60 -14.11 -19.02
C PRO A 108 0.24 -13.42 -19.25
N PRO A 109 -0.41 -13.71 -20.38
CA PRO A 109 -1.80 -13.32 -20.60
C PRO A 109 -2.72 -14.04 -19.62
N LEU A 110 -3.79 -13.35 -19.21
CA LEU A 110 -4.90 -13.91 -18.43
C LEU A 110 -6.04 -14.38 -19.34
N ALA A 111 -6.17 -13.78 -20.53
CA ALA A 111 -7.10 -14.24 -21.55
C ALA A 111 -6.72 -15.64 -22.05
N GLY A 112 -7.65 -16.59 -21.99
CA GLY A 112 -7.42 -17.99 -22.39
C GLY A 112 -6.40 -18.74 -21.53
N SER A 113 -6.01 -18.20 -20.37
CA SER A 113 -4.98 -18.82 -19.54
C SER A 113 -5.46 -20.13 -18.93
N ARG A 114 -4.68 -21.19 -19.11
CA ARG A 114 -4.95 -22.51 -18.52
C ARG A 114 -5.04 -22.49 -16.98
N TYR A 115 -4.35 -21.56 -16.33
CA TYR A 115 -4.39 -21.41 -14.87
C TYR A 115 -5.64 -20.65 -14.42
N VAL A 116 -6.07 -19.66 -15.20
CA VAL A 116 -7.32 -18.92 -14.95
C VAL A 116 -8.53 -19.83 -15.15
N LEU A 117 -8.49 -20.71 -16.15
CA LEU A 117 -9.59 -21.61 -16.52
C LEU A 117 -9.57 -22.95 -15.77
N ALA A 118 -8.56 -23.22 -14.94
CA ALA A 118 -8.50 -24.41 -14.10
C ALA A 118 -9.57 -24.38 -12.98
N GLU A 119 -9.57 -25.44 -12.15
CA GLU A 119 -10.37 -25.48 -10.92
C GLU A 119 -10.08 -24.25 -10.04
N PRO A 120 -11.10 -23.64 -9.39
CA PRO A 120 -10.99 -22.36 -8.70
C PRO A 120 -9.85 -22.26 -7.66
N GLU A 121 -9.45 -23.37 -7.08
CA GLU A 121 -8.36 -23.46 -6.10
C GLU A 121 -7.01 -23.04 -6.68
N VAL A 122 -6.78 -23.28 -7.98
CA VAL A 122 -5.52 -22.96 -8.66
C VAL A 122 -5.30 -21.44 -8.76
N PRO A 123 -6.17 -20.65 -9.42
CA PRO A 123 -5.97 -19.21 -9.49
C PRO A 123 -6.08 -18.54 -8.11
N ALA A 124 -6.92 -19.05 -7.21
CA ALA A 124 -6.99 -18.56 -5.83
C ALA A 124 -5.65 -18.73 -5.10
N SER A 125 -5.02 -19.90 -5.21
CA SER A 125 -3.73 -20.18 -4.60
C SER A 125 -2.58 -19.38 -5.22
N ILE A 126 -2.65 -19.08 -6.52
CA ILE A 126 -1.65 -18.23 -7.18
C ILE A 126 -1.72 -16.80 -6.63
N VAL A 127 -2.90 -16.22 -6.48
CA VAL A 127 -3.07 -14.86 -5.94
C VAL A 127 -2.68 -14.80 -4.45
N LEU A 128 -3.15 -15.77 -3.65
CA LEU A 128 -2.90 -15.81 -2.21
C LEU A 128 -1.43 -15.96 -1.83
N PHE A 129 -0.63 -16.66 -2.64
CA PHE A 129 0.72 -17.03 -2.26
C PHE A 129 1.80 -16.60 -3.26
N GLY A 130 1.40 -16.07 -4.42
CA GLY A 130 2.31 -15.74 -5.51
C GLY A 130 2.89 -16.96 -6.22
N ILE A 131 3.54 -16.72 -7.35
CA ILE A 131 4.22 -17.76 -8.14
C ILE A 131 5.56 -17.25 -8.65
N GLN A 132 6.57 -18.12 -8.63
CA GLN A 132 7.89 -17.85 -9.17
C GLN A 132 8.42 -19.08 -9.89
N GLY A 133 9.02 -18.88 -11.05
CA GLY A 133 9.67 -19.94 -11.83
C GLY A 133 8.95 -20.18 -13.14
N GLU A 134 9.26 -21.31 -13.77
CA GLU A 134 8.78 -21.60 -15.11
C GLU A 134 7.29 -21.97 -15.12
N ILE A 135 6.51 -21.28 -15.95
CA ILE A 135 5.13 -21.60 -16.28
C ILE A 135 4.93 -21.55 -17.79
N GLU A 136 3.94 -22.27 -18.29
CA GLU A 136 3.54 -22.21 -19.70
C GLU A 136 2.11 -21.71 -19.82
N VAL A 137 1.90 -20.70 -20.64
CA VAL A 137 0.58 -20.13 -20.94
C VAL A 137 0.49 -19.87 -22.43
N ALA A 138 -0.55 -20.38 -23.08
CA ALA A 138 -0.78 -20.23 -24.52
C ALA A 138 0.39 -20.65 -25.43
N GLY A 139 1.21 -21.63 -24.99
CA GLY A 139 2.38 -22.13 -25.73
C GLY A 139 3.68 -21.38 -25.46
N ASP A 140 3.63 -20.27 -24.73
CA ASP A 140 4.80 -19.49 -24.36
C ASP A 140 5.27 -19.82 -22.94
N THR A 141 6.60 -19.79 -22.75
CA THR A 141 7.25 -20.04 -21.46
C THR A 141 7.58 -18.73 -20.76
N TYR A 142 7.14 -18.59 -19.50
CA TYR A 142 7.42 -17.44 -18.65
C TYR A 142 8.24 -17.85 -17.43
N ARG A 143 9.18 -17.01 -17.02
CA ARG A 143 10.06 -17.24 -15.85
C ARG A 143 10.01 -16.10 -14.83
N GLY A 144 8.89 -15.37 -14.82
CA GLY A 144 8.67 -14.22 -13.95
C GLY A 144 8.40 -14.58 -12.49
N ARG A 145 8.16 -13.54 -11.69
CA ARG A 145 7.68 -13.63 -10.31
C ARG A 145 6.41 -12.80 -10.19
N MET A 146 5.33 -13.43 -9.75
CA MET A 146 4.14 -12.76 -9.26
C MET A 146 4.19 -12.73 -7.72
N PRO A 147 4.08 -11.56 -7.08
CA PRO A 147 4.09 -11.45 -5.63
C PRO A 147 2.83 -12.10 -5.02
N THR A 148 2.87 -12.31 -3.71
CA THR A 148 1.67 -12.65 -2.95
C THR A 148 0.77 -11.42 -2.79
N PHE A 149 -0.54 -11.64 -2.78
CA PHE A 149 -1.55 -10.64 -2.44
C PHE A 149 -2.40 -11.06 -1.23
N GLY A 150 -2.06 -12.19 -0.60
CA GLY A 150 -2.83 -12.72 0.52
C GLY A 150 -2.82 -11.81 1.75
N ASN A 151 -1.80 -10.98 1.95
CA ASN A 151 -1.73 -10.11 3.12
C ASN A 151 -2.39 -8.74 2.87
N GLU A 152 -2.51 -8.37 1.60
CA GLU A 152 -2.98 -7.08 1.12
C GLU A 152 -4.48 -7.08 0.80
N LEU A 153 -5.01 -8.23 0.38
CA LEU A 153 -6.39 -8.40 -0.04
C LEU A 153 -7.10 -9.45 0.83
N ASN A 154 -8.34 -9.14 1.21
CA ASN A 154 -9.22 -10.08 1.90
C ASN A 154 -9.83 -11.10 0.93
N ASP A 155 -10.56 -12.06 1.48
CA ASP A 155 -11.07 -13.20 0.71
C ASP A 155 -12.15 -12.78 -0.30
N GLU A 156 -13.00 -11.82 0.06
CA GLU A 156 -14.03 -11.23 -0.80
C GLU A 156 -13.42 -10.46 -1.99
N GLN A 157 -12.36 -9.69 -1.75
CA GLN A 157 -11.66 -8.94 -2.77
C GLN A 157 -10.98 -9.86 -3.78
N ILE A 158 -10.27 -10.89 -3.30
CA ILE A 158 -9.62 -11.88 -4.18
C ILE A 158 -10.67 -12.65 -4.99
N ALA A 159 -11.75 -13.09 -4.35
CA ALA A 159 -12.87 -13.76 -5.01
C ALA A 159 -13.49 -12.89 -6.12
N SER A 160 -13.68 -11.60 -5.85
CA SER A 160 -14.24 -10.63 -6.82
C SER A 160 -13.29 -10.42 -8.01
N ILE A 161 -12.00 -10.20 -7.76
CA ILE A 161 -10.98 -10.06 -8.81
C ILE A 161 -10.95 -11.30 -9.71
N LEU A 162 -10.88 -12.48 -9.11
CA LEU A 162 -10.77 -13.72 -9.87
C LEU A 162 -12.04 -14.04 -10.65
N SER A 163 -13.21 -13.74 -10.08
CA SER A 163 -14.49 -13.86 -10.79
C SER A 163 -14.56 -12.93 -12.01
N TYR A 164 -14.10 -11.69 -11.87
CA TYR A 164 -13.97 -10.75 -12.99
C TYR A 164 -13.02 -11.30 -14.07
N VAL A 165 -11.82 -11.74 -13.70
CA VAL A 165 -10.81 -12.29 -14.62
C VAL A 165 -11.32 -13.54 -15.36
N ARG A 166 -12.05 -14.43 -14.67
CA ARG A 166 -12.62 -15.67 -15.22
C ARG A 166 -13.80 -15.45 -16.15
N ASN A 167 -14.38 -14.25 -16.17
CA ASN A 167 -15.48 -13.86 -17.05
C ASN A 167 -15.11 -12.69 -17.99
N SER A 168 -13.82 -12.36 -18.09
CA SER A 168 -13.30 -11.29 -18.94
C SER A 168 -12.56 -11.84 -20.15
N TRP A 169 -12.46 -11.03 -21.21
CA TRP A 169 -11.62 -11.30 -22.40
C TRP A 169 -11.94 -12.64 -23.09
N GLY A 170 -13.20 -13.07 -23.04
CA GLY A 170 -13.67 -14.32 -23.62
C GLY A 170 -13.49 -15.55 -22.73
N ASN A 171 -12.92 -15.39 -21.53
CA ASN A 171 -12.93 -16.44 -20.52
C ASN A 171 -14.37 -16.74 -20.09
N GLN A 172 -14.67 -18.02 -19.91
CA GLN A 172 -15.95 -18.52 -19.43
C GLN A 172 -15.68 -19.61 -18.40
N ALA A 173 -15.60 -19.22 -17.13
CA ALA A 173 -15.42 -20.13 -16.03
C ALA A 173 -16.24 -19.68 -14.81
N SER A 174 -16.52 -20.62 -13.90
CA SER A 174 -17.31 -20.35 -12.68
C SER A 174 -16.75 -19.17 -11.88
N ALA A 175 -17.63 -18.38 -11.27
CA ALA A 175 -17.21 -17.39 -10.28
C ALA A 175 -16.49 -18.09 -9.11
N ILE A 176 -15.62 -17.35 -8.44
CA ILE A 176 -14.93 -17.79 -7.23
C ILE A 176 -15.63 -17.18 -6.03
N GLU A 177 -15.98 -18.03 -5.06
CA GLU A 177 -16.61 -17.63 -3.81
C GLU A 177 -15.55 -17.27 -2.75
N ALA A 178 -15.83 -16.27 -1.91
CA ALA A 178 -14.94 -15.87 -0.82
C ALA A 178 -14.60 -17.03 0.13
N GLY A 179 -15.59 -17.91 0.40
CA GLY A 179 -15.38 -19.10 1.23
C GLY A 179 -14.32 -20.06 0.68
N LEU A 180 -14.18 -20.16 -0.64
CA LEU A 180 -13.15 -20.98 -1.27
C LEU A 180 -11.76 -20.36 -1.08
N VAL A 181 -11.64 -19.04 -1.19
CA VAL A 181 -10.39 -18.31 -0.95
C VAL A 181 -9.98 -18.48 0.52
N ALA A 182 -10.92 -18.33 1.44
CA ALA A 182 -10.69 -18.55 2.87
C ALA A 182 -10.21 -19.97 3.17
N GLU A 183 -10.76 -20.97 2.48
CA GLU A 183 -10.33 -22.36 2.61
C GLU A 183 -8.90 -22.56 2.07
N GLN A 184 -8.56 -22.02 0.90
CA GLN A 184 -7.19 -22.10 0.39
C GLN A 184 -6.18 -21.41 1.32
N ARG A 185 -6.57 -20.28 1.90
CA ARG A 185 -5.76 -19.56 2.89
C ARG A 185 -5.48 -20.40 4.12
N ARG A 186 -6.48 -21.11 4.64
CA ARG A 186 -6.31 -22.05 5.77
C ARG A 186 -5.48 -23.27 5.38
N ARG A 187 -5.79 -23.89 4.24
CA ARG A 187 -5.14 -25.10 3.74
C ARG A 187 -3.61 -24.94 3.62
N PHE A 188 -3.16 -23.75 3.27
CA PHE A 188 -1.74 -23.44 3.08
C PHE A 188 -1.24 -22.36 4.05
N ALA A 189 -1.82 -22.24 5.25
CA ALA A 189 -1.48 -21.18 6.21
C ALA A 189 0.00 -21.16 6.64
N GLU A 190 0.68 -22.31 6.60
CA GLU A 190 2.10 -22.46 6.96
C GLU A 190 3.04 -22.08 5.82
N ARG A 191 2.51 -21.79 4.63
CA ARG A 191 3.31 -21.55 3.44
C ARG A 191 3.86 -20.12 3.44
N THR A 192 5.19 -20.01 3.39
CA THR A 192 5.91 -18.73 3.44
C THR A 192 6.62 -18.36 2.13
N THR A 193 6.60 -19.25 1.14
CA THR A 193 7.27 -19.07 -0.15
C THR A 193 6.27 -19.10 -1.31
N PRO A 194 6.56 -18.43 -2.45
CA PRO A 194 5.74 -18.52 -3.66
C PRO A 194 5.74 -19.91 -4.31
N TRP A 195 4.84 -20.14 -5.27
CA TRP A 195 4.72 -21.45 -5.93
C TRP A 195 5.93 -21.61 -6.84
N ALA A 196 6.60 -22.77 -6.83
CA ALA A 196 7.78 -23.03 -7.64
C ALA A 196 7.40 -23.42 -9.09
N GLY A 197 6.82 -22.46 -9.81
CA GLY A 197 6.40 -22.61 -11.19
C GLY A 197 5.18 -23.52 -11.38
N GLY A 198 4.96 -23.90 -12.64
CA GLY A 198 3.79 -24.67 -13.08
C GLY A 198 3.83 -26.13 -12.64
N ALA A 199 5.02 -26.69 -12.43
CA ALA A 199 5.20 -28.06 -11.96
C ALA A 199 4.69 -28.25 -10.52
N ALA A 200 5.00 -27.32 -9.61
CA ALA A 200 4.53 -27.37 -8.23
C ALA A 200 2.99 -27.26 -8.14
N LEU A 201 2.39 -26.43 -9.00
CA LEU A 201 0.93 -26.34 -9.12
C LEU A 201 0.33 -27.64 -9.68
N ALA A 202 0.96 -28.22 -10.70
CA ALA A 202 0.53 -29.50 -11.29
C ALA A 202 0.53 -30.64 -10.27
N GLU A 203 1.59 -30.74 -9.48
CA GLU A 203 1.69 -31.74 -8.41
C GLU A 203 0.64 -31.54 -7.33
N THR A 204 0.43 -30.29 -6.89
CA THR A 204 -0.47 -29.99 -5.76
C THR A 204 -1.95 -30.11 -6.12
N PHE A 205 -2.33 -29.64 -7.32
CA PHE A 205 -3.73 -29.54 -7.74
C PHE A 205 -4.13 -30.59 -8.78
N GLY A 206 -3.21 -31.47 -9.18
CA GLY A 206 -3.48 -32.50 -10.20
C GLY A 206 -3.78 -31.94 -11.58
N ILE A 207 -3.39 -30.69 -11.88
CA ILE A 207 -3.52 -30.11 -13.22
C ILE A 207 -2.43 -30.68 -14.14
N PRO A 208 -2.66 -30.77 -15.47
CA PRO A 208 -1.66 -31.28 -16.40
C PRO A 208 -0.31 -30.54 -16.27
N ALA A 209 0.80 -31.26 -16.16
CA ALA A 209 2.11 -30.64 -16.19
C ALA A 209 2.41 -30.14 -17.62
N THR A 210 2.86 -28.89 -17.76
CA THR A 210 3.19 -28.30 -19.07
C THR A 210 4.62 -28.62 -19.53
N SER A 211 5.51 -29.00 -18.61
CA SER A 211 6.83 -29.53 -18.97
C SER A 211 7.35 -30.47 -17.89
N ARG A 212 8.02 -31.54 -18.34
CA ARG A 212 8.68 -32.54 -17.48
C ARG A 212 9.73 -31.83 -16.61
N PRO A 213 9.80 -32.08 -15.29
CA PRO A 213 10.85 -31.50 -14.47
C PRO A 213 12.21 -31.90 -15.05
N THR A 214 13.05 -30.91 -15.38
CA THR A 214 14.47 -31.14 -15.69
C THR A 214 15.22 -31.50 -14.42
N ALA A 215 14.92 -32.68 -13.88
CA ALA A 215 15.77 -33.35 -12.90
C ALA A 215 16.88 -34.08 -13.69
N SER A 216 17.99 -33.38 -13.88
CA SER A 216 19.30 -33.99 -14.18
C SER A 216 20.36 -33.26 -13.37
N VAL A 217 20.27 -33.39 -12.04
CA VAL A 217 21.48 -33.40 -11.23
C VAL A 217 22.07 -34.80 -11.42
N ALA A 218 22.99 -34.92 -12.36
CA ALA A 218 23.80 -36.12 -12.52
C ALA A 218 24.78 -36.18 -11.35
N THR A 219 24.39 -36.87 -10.28
CA THR A 219 25.35 -37.51 -9.37
C THR A 219 25.58 -38.94 -9.86
N SER A 220 26.68 -39.13 -10.57
CA SER A 220 27.37 -40.40 -10.77
C SER A 220 28.84 -40.02 -10.56
N GLU A 221 29.37 -40.11 -9.34
CA GLU A 221 29.85 -41.36 -8.72
C GLU A 221 30.92 -41.99 -9.61
N GLU A 222 32.09 -41.36 -9.61
CA GLU A 222 33.32 -41.88 -10.20
C GLU A 222 33.89 -42.91 -9.22
N SER A 223 33.68 -44.18 -9.54
CA SER A 223 34.44 -45.30 -9.00
C SER A 223 35.20 -45.93 -10.16
N HIS A 224 36.53 -45.79 -10.14
CA HIS A 224 37.57 -46.76 -10.52
C HIS A 224 38.94 -46.10 -10.36
#